data_AF-A0A842YDP0-F1
#
_entry.id   AF-A0A842YDP0-F1
#
_cell.length_a   1.000
_cell.length_b   1.000
_cell.length_c   1.000
_cell.angle_alpha   90.00
_cell.angle_beta   90.00
_cell.angle_gamma   90.00
#
_symmetry.space_group_name_H-M   'P 1'
#
loop_
_entity.id
_entity.type
_entity.pdbx_description
1 polymer ?
#
loop_
_entity_poly.entity_id
_entity_poly.type
_entity_poly.pdbx_seq_one_letter_code
_entity_poly.pdbx_strand_id
1 'polypeptide(L)' 'MNNVTILFGGATVGIDPYNDTWAYSYNSNVWTMMEESNSTIPNGSVFDPMLLALLLPVAAAAVVVIFIIRRRNSDT' A
#
# COMPACT_ATOMS: atom_id res chain seq x y z
N MET A 1 -10.83 13.45 -20.32
CA MET A 1 -11.52 12.19 -19.95
C MET A 1 -10.72 11.57 -18.81
N ASN A 2 -11.40 11.05 -17.79
CA ASN A 2 -10.73 10.30 -16.72
C ASN A 2 -10.50 8.89 -17.25
N ASN A 3 -9.24 8.55 -17.53
CA ASN A 3 -8.88 7.21 -17.96
C ASN A 3 -8.60 6.40 -16.69
N VAL A 4 -9.56 5.59 -16.30
CA VAL A 4 -9.47 4.73 -15.12
C VAL A 4 -9.71 3.28 -15.53
N THR A 5 -8.82 2.37 -15.12
CA THR A 5 -8.98 0.92 -15.25
C THR A 5 -9.32 0.34 -13.88
N ILE A 6 -10.30 -0.56 -13.83
CA ILE A 6 -10.69 -1.25 -12.60
C ILE A 6 -10.12 -2.66 -12.60
N LEU A 7 -9.48 -3.04 -11.49
CA LEU A 7 -9.04 -4.39 -11.18
C LEU A 7 -9.88 -4.91 -10.02
N PHE A 8 -10.38 -6.13 -10.15
CA PHE A 8 -11.15 -6.80 -9.10
C PHE A 8 -10.59 -8.21 -8.86
N GLY A 9 -10.29 -8.49 -7.60
CA GLY A 9 -9.86 -9.79 -7.11
C GLY A 9 -8.55 -10.29 -7.70
N GLY A 10 -8.44 -11.61 -7.78
CA GLY A 10 -7.24 -12.34 -8.20
C GLY A 10 -7.13 -13.65 -7.43
N ALA A 11 -6.23 -14.55 -7.82
CA ALA A 11 -6.03 -15.80 -7.09
C ALA A 11 -4.58 -16.24 -7.17
N THR A 12 -4.07 -16.71 -6.02
CA THR A 12 -2.75 -17.34 -5.91
C THR A 12 -2.97 -18.80 -5.51
N VAL A 13 -2.22 -19.74 -6.11
CA VAL A 13 -2.35 -21.17 -5.79
C VAL A 13 -2.11 -21.38 -4.29
N GLY A 14 -3.06 -22.02 -3.62
CA GLY A 14 -2.98 -22.30 -2.18
C GLY A 14 -3.42 -21.16 -1.26
N ILE A 15 -3.96 -20.06 -1.81
CA ILE A 15 -4.56 -18.96 -1.04
C ILE A 15 -6.00 -18.75 -1.53
N ASP A 16 -6.87 -18.32 -0.63
CA ASP A 16 -8.22 -17.90 -0.99
C ASP A 16 -8.19 -16.77 -2.04
N PRO A 17 -9.16 -16.74 -2.97
CA PRO A 17 -9.25 -15.66 -3.95
C PRO A 17 -9.39 -14.29 -3.28
N TYR A 18 -8.72 -13.29 -3.85
CA TYR A 18 -8.86 -11.91 -3.44
C TYR A 18 -10.24 -11.37 -3.88
N ASN A 19 -10.81 -10.51 -3.05
CA ASN A 19 -12.09 -9.83 -3.28
C ASN A 19 -11.98 -8.31 -3.23
N ASP A 20 -10.75 -7.77 -3.22
CA ASP A 20 -10.47 -6.35 -3.22
C ASP A 20 -10.69 -5.74 -4.62
N THR A 21 -11.01 -4.45 -4.63
CA THR A 21 -11.19 -3.67 -5.86
C THR A 21 -10.18 -2.53 -5.88
N TRP A 22 -9.54 -2.32 -7.02
CA TRP A 22 -8.56 -1.26 -7.24
C TRP A 22 -8.90 -0.45 -8.49
N ALA A 23 -8.71 0.87 -8.42
CA ALA A 23 -8.83 1.77 -9.54
C ALA A 23 -7.45 2.34 -9.91
N TYR A 24 -7.04 2.15 -11.15
CA TYR A 24 -5.83 2.74 -11.70
C TYR A 24 -6.16 3.96 -12.56
N SER A 25 -5.65 5.13 -12.18
CA SER A 25 -5.75 6.36 -12.97
C SER A 25 -4.49 6.53 -13.82
N TYR A 26 -4.64 6.50 -15.16
CA TYR A 26 -3.52 6.72 -16.08
C TYR A 26 -2.96 8.14 -16.00
N ASN A 27 -3.81 9.13 -15.70
CA ASN A 27 -3.42 10.53 -15.68
C ASN A 27 -2.44 10.84 -14.54
N SER A 28 -2.62 10.19 -13.40
CA SER A 28 -1.78 10.36 -12.21
C SER A 28 -0.79 9.22 -12.02
N ASN A 29 -0.94 8.11 -12.76
CA ASN A 29 -0.20 6.86 -12.55
C ASN A 29 -0.30 6.38 -11.09
N VAL A 30 -1.53 6.37 -10.57
CA VAL A 30 -1.82 6.03 -9.17
C VAL A 30 -2.86 4.91 -9.13
N TRP A 31 -2.59 3.92 -8.28
CA TRP A 31 -3.55 2.92 -7.84
C TRP A 31 -4.26 3.40 -6.58
N THR A 32 -5.58 3.30 -6.56
CA THR A 32 -6.42 3.64 -5.41
C THR A 32 -7.26 2.42 -5.04
N MET A 33 -7.14 1.94 -3.81
CA MET A 33 -8.01 0.88 -3.30
C MET A 33 -9.42 1.42 -3.16
N MET A 34 -10.39 0.69 -3.70
CA MET A 34 -11.80 1.03 -3.63
C MET A 34 -12.39 0.27 -2.45
N GLU A 35 -12.45 0.90 -1.29
CA GLU A 35 -13.15 0.33 -0.14
C GLU A 35 -14.66 0.34 -0.38
N GLU A 36 -15.33 -0.76 -0.03
CA GLU A 36 -16.77 -0.75 0.11
C GLU A 36 -17.12 0.21 1.25
N SER A 37 -17.94 1.22 0.96
CA SER A 37 -18.44 2.18 1.94
C SER A 37 -19.51 1.57 2.86
N ASN A 38 -19.36 0.31 3.24
CA ASN A 38 -20.18 -0.33 4.26
C ASN A 38 -19.41 -0.42 5.58
N SER A 39 -19.15 0.76 6.15
CA SER A 39 -18.72 0.89 7.54
C SER A 39 -19.87 0.49 8.47
N THR A 40 -19.96 -0.80 8.75
CA THR A 40 -20.64 -1.31 9.93
C THR A 40 -19.73 -2.32 10.63
N ILE A 41 -18.70 -1.84 11.34
CA ILE A 41 -18.01 -2.67 12.34
C ILE A 41 -18.19 -2.02 13.72
N PRO A 42 -19.00 -2.61 14.62
CA PRO A 42 -19.02 -2.24 16.03
C PRO A 42 -17.85 -2.91 16.77
N ASN A 43 -17.03 -2.07 17.40
CA ASN A 43 -16.15 -2.34 18.54
C ASN A 43 -15.38 -3.68 18.57
N GLY A 44 -14.13 -3.64 18.10
CA GLY A 44 -13.12 -4.64 18.42
C GLY A 44 -11.89 -4.39 17.56
N SER A 45 -10.78 -3.96 18.16
CA SER A 45 -9.54 -3.58 17.47
C SER A 45 -9.07 -4.69 16.52
N VAL A 46 -9.31 -4.49 15.22
CA VAL A 46 -8.80 -5.36 14.17
C VAL A 46 -7.32 -5.05 14.03
N PHE A 47 -6.46 -6.05 14.16
CA PHE A 47 -5.07 -5.93 13.78
C PHE A 47 -5.06 -5.66 12.27
N ASP A 48 -4.85 -4.41 11.88
CA ASP A 48 -4.83 -3.99 10.49
C ASP A 48 -3.41 -4.20 9.94
N PRO A 49 -3.16 -5.28 9.16
CA PRO A 49 -1.85 -5.53 8.58
C PRO A 49 -1.43 -4.43 7.59
N MET A 50 -2.39 -3.65 7.08
CA MET A 50 -2.16 -2.56 6.15
C MET A 50 -1.73 -1.27 6.87
N LEU A 51 -2.24 -1.02 8.08
CA LEU A 51 -1.70 0.03 8.98
C LEU A 51 -0.20 -0.20 9.29
N LEU A 52 0.20 -1.47 9.45
CA LEU A 52 1.60 -1.85 9.64
C LEU A 52 2.42 -1.77 8.34
N ALA A 53 1.85 -2.18 7.20
CA ALA A 53 2.51 -2.14 5.90
C ALA A 53 2.69 -0.73 5.34
N LEU A 54 1.81 0.23 5.67
CA LEU A 54 1.92 1.65 5.31
C LEU A 54 3.12 2.35 5.96
N LEU A 55 3.60 1.85 7.11
CA LEU A 55 4.77 2.40 7.80
C LEU A 55 6.12 1.91 7.20
N LEU A 56 6.13 0.76 6.54
CA LEU A 56 7.34 0.15 5.95
C LEU A 56 7.98 0.97 4.81
N PRO A 57 7.25 1.54 3.83
CA PRO A 57 7.87 2.32 2.77
C PRO A 57 8.50 3.63 3.27
N VAL A 58 7.93 4.25 4.31
CA VAL A 58 8.50 5.46 4.96
C VAL A 58 9.76 5.12 5.76
N ALA A 59 9.76 3.98 6.48
CA ALA A 59 10.93 3.52 7.23
C ALA A 59 12.10 3.12 6.31
N ALA A 60 11.83 2.48 5.17
CA ALA A 60 12.86 2.11 4.19
C ALA A 60 13.58 3.35 3.61
N ALA A 61 12.84 4.42 3.30
CA ALA A 61 13.43 5.67 2.84
C ALA A 61 14.33 6.32 3.91
N ALA A 62 13.92 6.33 5.17
CA ALA A 62 14.71 6.89 6.27
C ALA A 62 16.02 6.11 6.51
N VAL A 63 15.99 4.77 6.46
CA VAL A 63 17.18 3.92 6.63
C VAL A 63 18.18 4.16 5.48
N VAL A 64 17.70 4.23 4.24
CA VAL A 64 18.54 4.52 3.07
C VAL A 64 19.20 5.90 3.19
N VAL A 65 18.44 6.92 3.60
CA VAL A 65 18.97 8.28 3.80
C VAL A 65 20.00 8.32 4.93
N ILE A 66 19.74 7.67 6.06
CA ILE A 66 20.70 7.58 7.19
C ILE A 66 21.98 6.87 6.76
N PHE A 67 21.87 5.79 6.00
CA PHE A 67 23.02 5.02 5.51
C PHE A 67 23.88 5.84 4.54
N ILE A 68 23.24 6.60 3.64
CA ILE A 68 23.92 7.51 2.70
C ILE A 68 24.65 8.62 3.46
N ILE A 69 24.01 9.23 4.46
CA ILE A 69 24.62 10.30 5.28
C ILE A 69 25.82 9.75 6.07
N ARG A 70 25.68 8.58 6.68
CA ARG A 70 26.76 7.93 7.44
C ARG A 70 27.96 7.60 6.57
N ARG A 71 27.73 7.00 5.39
CA ARG A 71 28.79 6.66 4.44
C ARG A 71 29.59 7.88 4.01
N ARG A 72 28.92 8.98 3.67
CA ARG A 72 29.56 10.25 3.26
C ARG A 72 30.48 10.84 4.32
N ASN A 73 30.11 10.72 5.60
CA ASN A 73 30.89 11.28 6.71
C ASN A 73 32.07 10.38 7.13
N SER A 74 32.12 9.12 6.66
CA SER A 74 33.26 8.21 6.89
C SER A 74 34.36 8.34 5.83
N ASP A 75 34.05 8.99 4.71
CA ASP A 75 34.98 9.22 3.59
C ASP A 75 35.74 10.57 3.74
N THR A 76 35.61 11.25 4.89
CA THR A 76 36.35 12.46 5.31
C THR A 76 37.11 12.18 6.59
#